data_AF-A0A1V4H8X4-F1
#
_entry.id   AF-A0A1V4H8X4-F1
#
_cell.length_a   1.000
_cell.length_b   1.000
_cell.length_c   1.000
_cell.angle_alpha   90.00
_cell.angle_beta   90.00
_cell.angle_gamma   90.00
#
_symmetry.space_group_name_H-M   'P 1'
#
loop_
_entity.id
_entity.type
_entity.pdbx_description
1 polymer ?
#
loop_
_entity_poly.entity_id
_entity_poly.type
_entity_poly.pdbx_seq_one_letter_code
_entity_poly.pdbx_strand_id
1 'polypeptide(L)'
;MRNSKNDTHTSDKSVEALESVTKSQAEIEVEELKVQLAEMQKLIESMASNQDQNTSKTKDTDGIFVSDIQDPIPSNKLIQIISMVSGGLNLEANGKKINIPDFGNTIQITFEDLRAAYNHTPKIIDDGWLLIQSEEAVKYMYLEEKYKKFVSKKFIENIINLPKDQIVETLKGLGTVAQKTSIDLIIKGLADKDDKYSDMNKLHVISEFIGQDINELAKNR
;
A
#
# COMPACT_ATOMS: atom_id res chain seq x y z
N MET A 1 71.16 -12.30 61.31
CA MET A 1 71.35 -11.47 62.52
C MET A 1 71.04 -10.02 62.16
N ARG A 2 70.06 -9.40 62.86
CA ARG A 2 69.88 -7.96 63.11
C ARG A 2 69.84 -7.00 61.90
N ASN A 3 68.96 -6.02 61.76
CA ASN A 3 67.74 -5.56 62.41
C ASN A 3 67.34 -4.29 61.62
N SER A 4 66.06 -3.87 61.67
CA SER A 4 65.60 -2.47 61.51
C SER A 4 65.66 -1.83 60.10
N LYS A 5 64.74 -0.97 59.64
CA LYS A 5 63.65 -0.22 60.30
C LYS A 5 62.77 0.49 59.25
N ASN A 6 61.47 0.56 59.58
CA ASN A 6 60.55 1.72 59.55
C ASN A 6 60.23 2.49 58.25
N ASP A 7 58.93 2.48 57.94
CA ASP A 7 57.97 3.60 57.99
C ASP A 7 58.45 5.02 57.65
N THR A 8 57.82 5.67 56.66
CA THR A 8 56.78 6.74 56.80
C THR A 8 56.71 7.66 55.57
N HIS A 9 55.53 7.71 54.98
CA HIS A 9 54.71 8.89 54.67
C HIS A 9 55.33 10.24 54.19
N THR A 10 54.85 10.64 52.99
CA THR A 10 54.32 11.98 52.61
C THR A 10 55.21 12.97 51.84
N SER A 11 54.56 13.61 50.84
CA SER A 11 54.93 14.80 50.06
C SER A 11 56.07 14.59 49.05
N ASP A 12 56.08 15.15 47.85
CA ASP A 12 55.40 16.33 47.35
C ASP A 12 55.39 16.32 45.81
N LYS A 13 54.56 17.20 45.27
CA LYS A 13 54.24 17.48 43.86
C LYS A 13 55.38 17.42 42.85
N SER A 14 55.13 16.74 41.75
CA SER A 14 55.57 17.01 40.36
C SER A 14 55.10 15.79 39.54
N VAL A 15 54.33 15.89 38.46
CA VAL A 15 54.51 16.71 37.27
C VAL A 15 53.12 16.86 36.61
N GLU A 16 52.64 18.10 36.46
CA GLU A 16 51.60 18.42 35.50
C GLU A 16 52.18 18.27 34.09
N ALA A 17 51.68 17.29 33.34
CA ALA A 17 51.68 17.30 31.89
C ALA A 17 50.32 16.74 31.43
N LEU A 18 49.27 17.52 31.67
CA LEU A 18 47.97 17.33 31.02
C LEU A 18 48.06 17.96 29.63
N GLU A 19 48.58 17.19 28.66
CA GLU A 19 48.34 17.46 27.25
C GLU A 19 46.84 17.26 26.98
N SER A 20 46.17 18.39 26.75
CA SER A 20 44.83 18.46 26.19
C SER A 20 44.77 17.77 24.83
N VAL A 21 44.17 16.59 24.78
CA VAL A 21 43.73 16.01 23.50
C VAL A 21 42.40 16.68 23.14
N THR A 22 42.49 17.84 22.47
CA THR A 22 41.42 18.29 21.58
C THR A 22 41.29 17.27 20.46
N LYS A 23 40.38 16.31 20.59
CA LYS A 23 39.91 15.48 19.47
C LYS A 23 39.42 16.42 18.37
N SER A 24 39.96 16.25 17.16
CA SER A 24 39.50 17.03 16.02
C SER A 24 38.04 16.70 15.71
N GLN A 25 37.30 17.64 15.12
CA GLN A 25 35.89 17.47 14.71
C GLN A 25 35.67 16.16 13.91
N ALA A 26 36.66 15.76 13.10
CA ALA A 26 36.62 14.54 12.29
C ALA A 26 36.70 13.24 13.12
N GLU A 27 37.39 13.25 14.27
CA GLU A 27 37.47 12.07 15.15
C GLU A 27 36.19 11.89 15.97
N ILE A 28 35.48 12.98 16.28
CA ILE A 28 34.17 12.95 16.93
C ILE A 28 33.13 12.39 15.94
N GLU A 29 33.16 12.87 14.69
CA GLU A 29 32.25 12.45 13.63
C GLU A 29 32.45 10.98 13.24
N VAL A 30 33.69 10.48 13.19
CA VAL A 30 33.98 9.05 12.96
C VAL A 30 33.47 8.17 14.09
N GLU A 31 33.55 8.63 15.33
CA GLU A 31 33.07 7.84 16.48
C GLU A 31 31.53 7.84 16.54
N GLU A 32 30.88 8.96 16.23
CA GLU A 32 29.42 9.05 16.08
C GLU A 32 28.91 8.19 14.92
N LEU A 33 29.60 8.18 13.77
CA LEU A 33 29.26 7.31 12.63
C LEU A 33 29.39 5.82 12.96
N LYS A 34 30.38 5.42 13.78
CA LYS A 34 30.50 4.03 14.25
C LYS A 34 29.35 3.64 15.18
N VAL A 35 28.92 4.54 16.05
CA VAL A 35 27.78 4.31 16.94
C VAL A 35 26.49 4.16 16.13
N GLN A 36 26.26 5.03 15.14
CA GLN A 36 25.11 4.94 14.24
C GLN A 36 25.11 3.66 13.40
N LEU A 37 26.27 3.19 12.92
CA LEU A 37 26.39 1.91 12.21
C LEU A 37 26.07 0.72 13.10
N ALA A 38 26.50 0.73 14.36
CA ALA A 38 26.19 -0.33 15.32
C ALA A 38 24.69 -0.36 15.67
N GLU A 39 24.06 0.80 15.81
CA GLU A 39 22.60 0.89 16.01
C GLU A 39 21.82 0.43 14.79
N MET A 40 22.27 0.79 13.58
CA MET A 40 21.63 0.36 12.33
C MET A 40 21.80 -1.15 12.08
N GLN A 41 22.96 -1.74 12.41
CA GLN A 41 23.16 -3.19 12.38
C GLN A 41 22.25 -3.91 13.36
N LYS A 42 22.09 -3.38 14.57
CA LYS A 42 21.19 -3.95 15.59
C LYS A 42 19.72 -3.85 15.17
N LEU A 43 19.35 -2.78 14.46
CA LEU A 43 18.02 -2.62 13.86
C LEU A 43 17.78 -3.64 12.73
N ILE A 44 18.77 -3.86 11.86
CA ILE A 44 18.72 -4.88 10.80
C ILE A 44 18.65 -6.29 11.37
N GLU A 45 19.43 -6.61 12.41
CA GLU A 45 19.34 -7.90 13.12
C GLU A 45 17.98 -8.10 13.78
N SER A 46 17.39 -7.04 14.34
CA SER A 46 16.04 -7.08 14.90
C SER A 46 14.96 -7.23 13.81
N MET A 47 15.16 -6.67 12.62
CA MET A 47 14.27 -6.85 11.48
C MET A 47 14.40 -8.25 10.86
N ALA A 48 15.62 -8.78 10.74
CA ALA A 48 15.90 -10.14 10.27
C ALA A 48 15.33 -11.19 11.23
N SER A 49 15.46 -10.98 12.54
CA SER A 49 14.88 -11.86 13.56
C SER A 49 13.34 -11.89 13.57
N ASN A 50 12.70 -10.83 13.05
CA ASN A 50 11.25 -10.76 12.87
C ASN A 50 10.79 -11.30 11.49
N GLN A 51 11.72 -11.56 10.57
CA GLN A 51 11.42 -12.08 9.23
C GLN A 51 11.46 -13.62 9.14
N ASP A 52 12.06 -14.29 10.12
CA ASP A 52 12.14 -15.77 10.20
C ASP A 52 10.89 -16.47 10.78
N GLN A 53 9.82 -15.73 11.07
CA GLN A 53 8.54 -16.32 11.53
C GLN A 53 7.49 -16.47 10.39
N ASN A 54 7.81 -16.11 9.14
CA ASN A 54 6.81 -16.15 8.05
C ASN A 54 7.29 -16.78 6.73
N THR A 55 8.34 -17.59 6.78
CA THR A 55 8.71 -18.48 5.68
C THR A 55 8.10 -19.86 5.91
N SER A 56 6.89 -20.01 5.40
CA SER A 56 6.32 -21.21 4.79
C SER A 56 6.94 -22.55 5.23
N LYS A 57 6.26 -23.23 6.16
CA LYS A 57 6.28 -24.70 6.14
C LYS A 57 5.63 -25.13 4.83
N THR A 58 6.44 -25.37 3.80
CA THR A 58 6.08 -26.32 2.74
C THR A 58 5.89 -27.67 3.42
N LYS A 59 4.66 -27.94 3.85
CA LYS A 59 4.19 -29.30 4.06
C LYS A 59 3.84 -29.85 2.70
N ASP A 60 4.50 -30.93 2.33
CA ASP A 60 4.12 -31.82 1.25
C ASP A 60 2.60 -31.99 1.22
N THR A 61 1.97 -31.66 0.10
CA THR A 61 0.53 -31.92 -0.13
C THR A 61 0.34 -32.81 -1.34
N ASP A 62 0.76 -34.08 -1.19
CA ASP A 62 0.17 -35.21 -1.92
C ASP A 62 -1.12 -35.72 -1.21
N GLY A 63 -1.76 -34.85 -0.42
CA GLY A 63 -3.04 -35.11 0.23
C GLY A 63 -4.19 -34.48 -0.54
N ILE A 64 -5.29 -35.23 -0.73
CA ILE A 64 -6.53 -34.77 -1.37
C ILE A 64 -7.17 -33.57 -0.63
N PHE A 65 -6.75 -33.28 0.61
CA PHE A 65 -7.34 -32.27 1.49
C PHE A 65 -6.32 -31.21 1.91
N VAL A 66 -6.74 -29.95 1.86
CA VAL A 66 -5.97 -28.80 2.35
C VAL A 66 -6.29 -28.61 3.83
N SER A 67 -5.26 -28.56 4.68
CA SER A 67 -5.39 -28.40 6.15
C SER A 67 -5.51 -26.94 6.61
N ASP A 68 -5.50 -25.97 5.69
CA ASP A 68 -5.60 -24.55 6.02
C ASP A 68 -7.07 -24.15 6.17
N ILE A 69 -7.62 -24.41 7.35
CA ILE A 69 -8.91 -23.88 7.75
C ILE A 69 -8.68 -22.41 8.12
N GLN A 70 -9.00 -21.49 7.20
CA GLN A 70 -9.10 -20.07 7.54
C GLN A 70 -10.21 -19.87 8.57
N ASP A 71 -9.96 -19.01 9.57
CA ASP A 71 -10.92 -18.71 10.60
C ASP A 71 -12.25 -18.23 9.98
N PRO A 72 -13.39 -18.80 10.39
CA PRO A 72 -14.67 -18.45 9.81
C PRO A 72 -15.07 -17.01 10.14
N ILE A 73 -15.36 -16.24 9.11
CA ILE A 73 -15.89 -14.88 9.26
C ILE A 73 -17.38 -14.95 9.66
N PRO A 74 -17.80 -14.30 10.76
CA PRO A 74 -19.21 -14.23 11.12
C PRO A 74 -20.06 -13.60 10.01
N SER A 75 -21.19 -14.22 9.66
CA SER A 75 -22.08 -13.77 8.58
C SER A 75 -22.54 -12.32 8.73
N ASN A 76 -22.76 -11.87 9.97
CA ASN A 76 -23.21 -10.52 10.31
C ASN A 76 -22.08 -9.49 10.41
N LYS A 77 -20.80 -9.88 10.26
CA LYS A 77 -19.67 -8.95 10.29
C LYS A 77 -19.83 -7.95 9.14
N LEU A 78 -19.72 -6.67 9.46
CA LEU A 78 -19.76 -5.61 8.46
C LEU A 78 -18.41 -5.51 7.75
N ILE A 79 -18.44 -5.62 6.43
CA ILE A 79 -17.29 -5.47 5.55
C ILE A 79 -17.46 -4.19 4.73
N GLN A 80 -16.42 -3.39 4.72
CA GLN A 80 -16.37 -2.17 3.93
C GLN A 80 -16.01 -2.51 2.49
N ILE A 81 -16.76 -1.94 1.54
CA ILE A 81 -16.57 -2.15 0.11
C ILE A 81 -16.62 -0.81 -0.63
N ILE A 82 -15.84 -0.70 -1.71
CA ILE A 82 -15.71 0.52 -2.51
C ILE A 82 -16.13 0.25 -3.95
N SER A 83 -16.93 1.15 -4.53
CA SER A 83 -17.19 1.17 -5.97
C SER A 83 -15.95 1.62 -6.73
N MET A 84 -15.49 0.81 -7.67
CA MET A 84 -14.34 1.10 -8.53
C MET A 84 -14.78 1.47 -9.95
N VAL A 85 -16.08 1.75 -10.16
CA VAL A 85 -16.67 2.11 -11.45
C VAL A 85 -17.35 3.47 -11.41
N SER A 86 -17.32 4.20 -12.52
CA SER A 86 -18.13 5.39 -12.69
C SER A 86 -19.59 5.05 -13.03
N GLY A 87 -20.55 5.82 -12.51
CA GLY A 87 -21.98 5.66 -12.77
C GLY A 87 -22.74 4.82 -11.73
N GLY A 88 -22.05 4.34 -10.70
CA GLY A 88 -22.62 3.56 -9.61
C GLY A 88 -22.71 2.06 -9.90
N LEU A 89 -22.81 1.27 -8.83
CA LEU A 89 -22.81 -0.18 -8.88
C LEU A 89 -24.04 -0.74 -8.17
N ASN A 90 -24.77 -1.62 -8.85
CA ASN A 90 -25.92 -2.32 -8.27
C ASN A 90 -25.54 -3.78 -8.02
N LEU A 91 -25.60 -4.19 -6.76
CA LEU A 91 -25.36 -5.56 -6.32
C LEU A 91 -26.68 -6.22 -5.99
N GLU A 92 -26.79 -7.51 -6.29
CA GLU A 92 -27.92 -8.34 -5.88
C GLU A 92 -27.43 -9.36 -4.85
N ALA A 93 -27.96 -9.29 -3.63
CA ALA A 93 -27.58 -10.13 -2.51
C ALA A 93 -28.83 -10.61 -1.77
N ASN A 94 -29.06 -11.93 -1.73
CA ASN A 94 -30.16 -12.54 -0.96
C ASN A 94 -31.54 -11.91 -1.25
N GLY A 95 -31.84 -11.59 -2.52
CA GLY A 95 -33.09 -10.94 -2.93
C GLY A 95 -33.17 -9.44 -2.62
N LYS A 96 -32.11 -8.83 -2.11
CA LYS A 96 -31.97 -7.38 -1.90
C LYS A 96 -31.11 -6.76 -2.99
N LYS A 97 -31.47 -5.55 -3.40
CA LYS A 97 -30.63 -4.72 -4.27
C LYS A 97 -29.87 -3.72 -3.42
N ILE A 98 -28.55 -3.77 -3.50
CA ILE A 98 -27.64 -2.86 -2.79
C ILE A 98 -27.04 -1.93 -3.84
N ASN A 99 -27.36 -0.65 -3.74
CA ASN A 99 -26.73 0.37 -4.57
C ASN A 99 -25.52 0.95 -3.86
N ILE A 100 -24.37 0.89 -4.54
CA ILE A 100 -23.20 1.69 -4.20
C ILE A 100 -23.20 2.86 -5.16
N PRO A 101 -23.04 4.11 -4.67
CA PRO A 101 -22.97 5.26 -5.54
C PRO A 101 -21.72 5.22 -6.45
N ASP A 102 -21.44 6.36 -7.08
CA ASP A 102 -20.35 6.56 -8.05
C ASP A 102 -18.96 6.13 -7.54
N PHE A 103 -17.97 6.13 -8.42
CA PHE A 103 -16.59 5.76 -8.12
C PHE A 103 -16.09 6.31 -6.78
N GLY A 104 -15.39 5.47 -6.02
CA GLY A 104 -14.76 5.83 -4.76
C GLY A 104 -15.71 5.94 -3.57
N ASN A 105 -17.03 5.83 -3.79
CA ASN A 105 -18.00 5.72 -2.70
C ASN A 105 -17.86 4.39 -1.98
N THR A 106 -18.06 4.46 -0.67
CA THR A 106 -17.80 3.36 0.24
C THR A 106 -19.04 3.07 1.06
N ILE A 107 -19.44 1.81 1.12
CA ILE A 107 -20.53 1.35 1.98
C ILE A 107 -20.07 0.18 2.83
N GLN A 108 -20.85 -0.13 3.86
CA GLN A 108 -20.66 -1.34 4.67
C GLN A 108 -21.82 -2.29 4.40
N ILE A 109 -21.50 -3.56 4.14
CA ILE A 109 -22.49 -4.62 3.98
C ILE A 109 -22.11 -5.81 4.86
N THR A 110 -23.06 -6.69 5.16
CA THR A 110 -22.74 -7.91 5.89
C THR A 110 -21.87 -8.84 5.03
N PHE A 111 -21.02 -9.64 5.67
CA PHE A 111 -20.21 -10.63 4.97
C PHE A 111 -21.08 -11.63 4.20
N GLU A 112 -22.25 -11.98 4.75
CA GLU A 112 -23.25 -12.81 4.07
C GLU A 112 -23.75 -12.17 2.77
N ASP A 113 -24.11 -10.88 2.80
CA ASP A 113 -24.56 -10.16 1.61
C ASP A 113 -23.42 -10.00 0.58
N LEU A 114 -22.18 -9.79 1.03
CA LEU A 114 -21.00 -9.73 0.15
C LEU A 114 -20.79 -11.06 -0.58
N ARG A 115 -20.84 -12.17 0.17
CA ARG A 115 -20.71 -13.51 -0.39
C ARG A 115 -21.84 -13.81 -1.37
N ALA A 116 -23.07 -13.42 -1.04
CA ALA A 116 -24.22 -13.58 -1.93
C ALA A 116 -24.07 -12.77 -3.22
N ALA A 117 -23.63 -11.50 -3.12
CA ALA A 117 -23.39 -10.64 -4.27
C ALA A 117 -22.32 -11.21 -5.21
N TYR A 118 -21.21 -11.70 -4.64
CA TYR A 118 -20.16 -12.34 -5.42
C TYR A 118 -20.63 -13.65 -6.08
N ASN A 119 -21.38 -14.48 -5.36
CA ASN A 119 -21.92 -15.72 -5.93
C ASN A 119 -22.92 -15.47 -7.06
N HIS A 120 -23.69 -14.38 -6.99
CA HIS A 120 -24.63 -13.99 -8.04
C HIS A 120 -23.90 -13.45 -9.28
N THR A 121 -22.94 -12.53 -9.08
CA THR A 121 -22.16 -11.94 -10.18
C THR A 121 -20.68 -11.92 -9.85
N PRO A 122 -19.92 -13.01 -10.09
CA PRO A 122 -18.50 -13.08 -9.75
C PRO A 122 -17.65 -12.01 -10.47
N LYS A 123 -18.09 -11.62 -11.68
CA LYS A 123 -17.43 -10.60 -12.51
C LYS A 123 -17.23 -9.25 -11.81
N ILE A 124 -18.08 -8.90 -10.83
CA ILE A 124 -17.91 -7.63 -10.10
C ILE A 124 -16.56 -7.55 -9.38
N ILE A 125 -16.00 -8.68 -8.96
CA ILE A 125 -14.67 -8.74 -8.37
C ILE A 125 -13.65 -9.07 -9.45
N ASP A 126 -13.93 -10.04 -10.33
CA ASP A 126 -12.93 -10.50 -11.31
C ASP A 126 -12.47 -9.38 -12.25
N ASP A 127 -13.40 -8.52 -12.65
CA ASP A 127 -13.12 -7.38 -13.52
C ASP A 127 -12.73 -6.11 -12.71
N GLY A 128 -12.73 -6.17 -11.37
CA GLY A 128 -12.32 -5.08 -10.50
C GLY A 128 -13.35 -3.96 -10.34
N TRP A 129 -14.65 -4.26 -10.43
CA TRP A 129 -15.73 -3.26 -10.26
C TRP A 129 -15.96 -2.90 -8.80
N LEU A 130 -15.68 -3.86 -7.91
CA LEU A 130 -15.84 -3.74 -6.47
C LEU A 130 -14.54 -4.05 -5.76
N LEU A 131 -14.13 -3.19 -4.83
CA LEU A 131 -12.98 -3.38 -3.98
C LEU A 131 -13.41 -3.66 -2.53
N ILE A 132 -13.16 -4.88 -2.06
CA ILE A 132 -13.34 -5.27 -0.63
C ILE A 132 -12.18 -4.72 0.20
N GLN A 133 -12.49 -3.96 1.25
CA GLN A 133 -11.54 -3.37 2.20
C GLN A 133 -11.38 -4.24 3.45
N SER A 134 -11.10 -5.54 3.25
CA SER A 134 -10.84 -6.48 4.33
C SER A 134 -9.98 -7.63 3.81
N GLU A 135 -8.72 -7.68 4.21
CA GLU A 135 -7.79 -8.74 3.83
C GLU A 135 -8.30 -10.11 4.28
N GLU A 136 -8.88 -10.18 5.48
CA GLU A 136 -9.52 -11.38 6.02
C GLU A 136 -10.65 -11.88 5.09
N ALA A 137 -11.55 -10.99 4.65
CA ALA A 137 -12.63 -11.36 3.73
C ALA A 137 -12.12 -11.79 2.35
N VAL A 138 -11.08 -11.12 1.83
CA VAL A 138 -10.44 -11.48 0.55
C VAL A 138 -9.83 -12.87 0.62
N LYS A 139 -9.11 -13.17 1.72
CA LYS A 139 -8.52 -14.49 1.97
C LYS A 139 -9.58 -15.57 2.10
N TYR A 140 -10.59 -15.32 2.93
CA TYR A 140 -11.69 -16.26 3.17
C TYR A 140 -12.49 -16.59 1.89
N MET A 141 -12.61 -15.63 0.97
CA MET A 141 -13.28 -15.82 -0.30
C MET A 141 -12.35 -16.35 -1.41
N TYR A 142 -11.09 -16.67 -1.12
CA TYR A 142 -10.07 -17.15 -2.05
C TYR A 142 -9.84 -16.19 -3.24
N LEU A 143 -9.79 -14.88 -2.95
CA LEU A 143 -9.69 -13.82 -3.95
C LEU A 143 -8.28 -13.24 -4.07
N GLU A 144 -7.29 -13.74 -3.33
CA GLU A 144 -5.95 -13.16 -3.25
C GLU A 144 -5.29 -13.04 -4.63
N GLU A 145 -5.35 -14.09 -5.44
CA GLU A 145 -4.78 -14.09 -6.80
C GLU A 145 -5.46 -13.07 -7.72
N LYS A 146 -6.77 -12.82 -7.54
CA LYS A 146 -7.50 -11.81 -8.30
C LYS A 146 -7.07 -10.41 -7.89
N TYR A 147 -6.85 -10.20 -6.60
CA TYR A 147 -6.44 -8.93 -6.02
C TYR A 147 -5.03 -8.49 -6.42
N LYS A 148 -4.14 -9.40 -6.84
CA LYS A 148 -2.81 -9.03 -7.36
C LYS A 148 -2.84 -8.11 -8.57
N LYS A 149 -3.95 -8.13 -9.34
CA LYS A 149 -4.13 -7.29 -10.54
C LYS A 149 -4.85 -5.98 -10.25
N PHE A 150 -5.30 -5.78 -9.01
CA PHE A 150 -6.07 -4.59 -8.66
C PHE A 150 -5.15 -3.40 -8.49
N VAL A 151 -5.68 -2.25 -8.91
CA VAL A 151 -5.08 -0.95 -8.62
C VAL A 151 -5.86 -0.25 -7.52
N SER A 152 -5.17 0.58 -6.74
CA SER A 152 -5.82 1.32 -5.66
C SER A 152 -6.73 2.43 -6.23
N LYS A 153 -7.77 2.78 -5.47
CA LYS A 153 -8.62 3.96 -5.75
C LYS A 153 -7.76 5.21 -6.02
N LYS A 154 -6.80 5.47 -5.12
CA LYS A 154 -5.91 6.64 -5.22
C LYS A 154 -5.07 6.62 -6.49
N PHE A 155 -4.67 5.45 -6.98
CA PHE A 155 -3.96 5.34 -8.25
C PHE A 155 -4.83 5.79 -9.41
N ILE A 156 -6.05 5.24 -9.52
CA ILE A 156 -7.03 5.61 -10.56
C ILE A 156 -7.31 7.12 -10.56
N GLU A 157 -7.51 7.72 -9.38
CA GLU A 157 -7.76 9.16 -9.23
C GLU A 157 -6.60 10.03 -9.70
N ASN A 158 -5.36 9.55 -9.62
CA ASN A 158 -4.17 10.36 -9.84
C ASN A 158 -3.46 10.09 -11.17
N ILE A 159 -4.04 9.28 -12.07
CA ILE A 159 -3.45 9.01 -13.38
C ILE A 159 -3.19 10.30 -14.16
N ILE A 160 -4.11 11.28 -14.11
CA ILE A 160 -3.94 12.56 -14.80
C ILE A 160 -2.73 13.37 -14.28
N ASN A 161 -2.27 13.10 -13.07
CA ASN A 161 -1.13 13.80 -12.49
C ASN A 161 0.21 13.28 -13.04
N LEU A 162 0.21 12.12 -13.70
CA LEU A 162 1.41 11.55 -14.30
C LEU A 162 1.96 12.45 -15.43
N PRO A 163 3.26 12.33 -15.76
CA PRO A 163 3.83 12.93 -16.96
C PRO A 163 3.08 12.46 -18.23
N LYS A 164 2.95 13.35 -19.22
CA LYS A 164 2.17 13.10 -20.44
C LYS A 164 2.57 11.80 -21.16
N ASP A 165 3.86 11.51 -21.17
CA ASP A 165 4.51 10.36 -21.78
C ASP A 165 4.17 9.04 -21.06
N GLN A 166 3.84 9.11 -19.76
CA GLN A 166 3.52 7.94 -18.94
C GLN A 166 2.02 7.67 -18.86
N ILE A 167 1.16 8.67 -19.10
CA ILE A 167 -0.31 8.52 -18.98
C ILE A 167 -0.82 7.42 -19.91
N VAL A 168 -0.45 7.45 -21.19
CA VAL A 168 -0.96 6.50 -22.18
C VAL A 168 -0.46 5.09 -21.91
N GLU A 169 0.82 4.94 -21.54
CA GLU A 169 1.39 3.64 -21.17
C GLU A 169 0.70 3.08 -19.91
N THR A 170 0.47 3.93 -18.92
CA THR A 170 -0.24 3.56 -17.68
C THR A 170 -1.66 3.10 -17.99
N LEU A 171 -2.41 3.87 -18.79
CA LEU A 171 -3.78 3.51 -19.19
C LEU A 171 -3.82 2.19 -19.96
N LYS A 172 -2.86 1.90 -20.83
CA LYS A 172 -2.76 0.63 -21.57
C LYS A 172 -2.47 -0.57 -20.66
N GLY A 173 -1.71 -0.36 -19.58
CA GLY A 173 -1.38 -1.39 -18.60
C GLY A 173 -2.53 -1.75 -17.65
N LEU A 174 -3.59 -0.93 -17.60
CA LEU A 174 -4.75 -1.17 -16.75
C LEU A 174 -5.70 -2.23 -17.32
N GLY A 175 -6.37 -2.94 -16.42
CA GLY A 175 -7.57 -3.69 -16.78
C GLY A 175 -8.66 -2.76 -17.33
N THR A 176 -9.49 -3.28 -18.24
CA THR A 176 -10.50 -2.52 -18.99
C THR A 176 -11.38 -1.61 -18.11
N VAL A 177 -11.76 -2.09 -16.94
CA VAL A 177 -12.64 -1.36 -16.00
C VAL A 177 -11.92 -0.19 -15.36
N ALA A 178 -10.70 -0.41 -14.89
CA ALA A 178 -9.88 0.66 -14.31
C ALA A 178 -9.55 1.71 -15.38
N GLN A 179 -9.20 1.28 -16.59
CA GLN A 179 -8.95 2.18 -17.74
C GLN A 179 -10.19 3.04 -18.04
N LYS A 180 -11.35 2.41 -18.22
CA LYS A 180 -12.61 3.13 -18.50
C LYS A 180 -12.95 4.11 -17.38
N THR A 181 -12.85 3.65 -16.12
CA THR A 181 -13.14 4.49 -14.96
C THR A 181 -12.20 5.68 -14.86
N SER A 182 -10.90 5.49 -15.11
CA SER A 182 -9.95 6.59 -15.15
C SER A 182 -10.31 7.62 -16.22
N ILE A 183 -10.67 7.19 -17.42
CA ILE A 183 -11.12 8.09 -18.50
C ILE A 183 -12.40 8.82 -18.10
N ASP A 184 -13.37 8.09 -17.54
CA ASP A 184 -14.64 8.67 -17.09
C ASP A 184 -14.45 9.72 -15.99
N LEU A 185 -13.52 9.51 -15.07
CA LEU A 185 -13.18 10.49 -14.03
C LEU A 185 -12.51 11.73 -14.62
N ILE A 186 -11.65 11.58 -15.63
CA ILE A 186 -11.03 12.71 -16.33
C ILE A 186 -12.09 13.53 -17.06
N ILE A 187 -12.99 12.88 -17.81
CA ILE A 187 -14.12 13.55 -18.48
C ILE A 187 -14.99 14.30 -17.47
N LYS A 188 -15.29 13.67 -16.33
CA LYS A 188 -16.08 14.28 -15.26
C LYS A 188 -15.39 15.51 -14.68
N GLY A 189 -14.11 15.39 -14.34
CA GLY A 189 -13.31 16.51 -13.82
C GLY A 189 -13.22 17.70 -14.78
N LEU A 190 -13.15 17.43 -16.09
CA LEU A 190 -13.24 18.47 -17.12
C LEU A 190 -14.61 19.17 -17.15
N ALA A 191 -15.69 18.40 -17.10
CA ALA A 191 -17.05 18.94 -17.07
C ALA A 191 -17.28 19.81 -15.82
N ASP A 192 -16.74 19.37 -14.68
CA ASP A 192 -16.80 20.06 -13.40
C ASP A 192 -15.85 21.28 -13.31
N LYS A 193 -15.03 21.53 -14.35
CA LYS A 193 -14.02 22.60 -14.41
C LYS A 193 -13.00 22.52 -13.27
N ASP A 194 -12.60 21.31 -12.88
CA ASP A 194 -11.53 21.11 -11.91
C ASP A 194 -10.16 21.37 -12.58
N ASP A 195 -9.42 22.33 -12.01
CA ASP A 195 -8.10 22.77 -12.49
C ASP A 195 -7.10 21.61 -12.65
N LYS A 196 -7.26 20.54 -11.87
CA LYS A 196 -6.45 19.31 -11.99
C LYS A 196 -6.46 18.71 -13.40
N TYR A 197 -7.53 18.93 -14.16
CA TYR A 197 -7.72 18.39 -15.51
C TYR A 197 -7.46 19.42 -16.61
N SER A 198 -6.86 20.58 -16.31
CA SER A 198 -6.69 21.68 -17.26
C SER A 198 -5.50 21.57 -18.25
N ASP A 199 -4.60 20.60 -18.07
CA ASP A 199 -3.41 20.45 -18.92
C ASP A 199 -3.76 19.90 -20.31
N MET A 200 -3.87 20.81 -21.29
CA MET A 200 -4.25 20.49 -22.67
C MET A 200 -3.30 19.50 -23.36
N ASN A 201 -2.01 19.46 -22.99
CA ASN A 201 -1.08 18.50 -23.60
C ASN A 201 -1.42 17.08 -23.16
N LYS A 202 -1.80 16.90 -21.90
CA LYS A 202 -2.24 15.61 -21.36
C LYS A 202 -3.58 15.20 -21.94
N LEU A 203 -4.53 16.14 -22.04
CA LEU A 203 -5.83 15.85 -22.63
C LEU A 203 -5.71 15.44 -24.10
N HIS A 204 -4.84 16.09 -24.86
CA HIS A 204 -4.62 15.75 -26.26
C HIS A 204 -4.16 14.30 -26.45
N VAL A 205 -3.16 13.85 -25.68
CA VAL A 205 -2.68 12.45 -25.79
C VAL A 205 -3.72 11.43 -25.31
N ILE A 206 -4.58 11.80 -24.35
CA ILE A 206 -5.69 10.94 -23.92
C ILE A 206 -6.76 10.88 -25.02
N SER A 207 -7.11 12.00 -25.65
CA SER A 207 -8.06 12.06 -26.78
C SER A 207 -7.59 11.20 -27.95
N GLU A 208 -6.31 11.27 -28.30
CA GLU A 208 -5.71 10.40 -29.33
C GLU A 208 -5.80 8.92 -28.93
N PHE A 209 -5.55 8.60 -27.66
CA PHE A 209 -5.62 7.23 -27.15
C PHE A 209 -7.03 6.63 -27.21
N ILE A 210 -8.06 7.41 -26.87
CA ILE A 210 -9.45 6.95 -26.90
C ILE A 210 -10.10 7.10 -28.29
N GLY A 211 -9.46 7.81 -29.22
CA GLY A 211 -9.95 8.07 -30.57
C GLY A 211 -11.12 9.07 -30.63
N GLN A 212 -11.32 9.88 -29.60
CA GLN A 212 -12.41 10.86 -29.45
C GLN A 212 -11.92 12.09 -28.71
N ASP A 213 -12.45 13.28 -29.00
CA ASP A 213 -12.08 14.49 -28.26
C ASP A 213 -12.73 14.48 -26.87
N ILE A 214 -11.90 14.35 -25.84
CA ILE A 214 -12.32 14.33 -24.44
C ILE A 214 -13.02 15.63 -24.01
N ASN A 215 -12.70 16.77 -24.64
CA ASN A 215 -13.35 18.05 -24.35
C ASN A 215 -14.78 18.08 -24.90
N GLU A 216 -15.03 17.47 -26.05
CA GLU A 216 -16.38 17.33 -26.60
C GLU A 216 -17.21 16.37 -25.74
N LEU A 217 -16.62 15.26 -25.30
CA LEU A 217 -17.26 14.33 -24.37
C LEU A 217 -17.65 14.99 -23.06
N ALA A 218 -16.79 15.86 -22.50
CA ALA A 218 -17.06 16.59 -21.28
C ALA A 218 -18.21 17.61 -21.41
N LYS A 219 -18.35 18.26 -22.57
CA LYS A 219 -19.45 19.22 -22.83
C LYS A 219 -20.84 18.56 -22.92
N ASN A 220 -20.88 17.27 -23.22
CA ASN A 220 -22.11 16.50 -23.40
C ASN A 220 -22.57 15.77 -22.12
N ARG A 221 -21.89 16.00 -20.99
CA ARG A 221 -22.26 15.45 -19.67
C ARG A 221 -23.11 16.39 -18.84
#